data_AF-A0A101HBY4-F1
#
_entry.id   AF-A0A101HBY4-F1
#
_cell.length_a   1.000
_cell.length_b   1.000
_cell.length_c   1.000
_cell.angle_alpha   90.00
_cell.angle_beta   90.00
_cell.angle_gamma   90.00
#
_symmetry.space_group_name_H-M   'P 1'
#
loop_
_entity.id
_entity.type
_entity.pdbx_description
1 polymer ?
#
loop_
_entity_poly.entity_id
_entity_poly.type
_entity_poly.pdbx_seq_one_letter_code
_entity_poly.pdbx_strand_id
1 'polypeptide(L)' 'MSKIVVYSSNTCPHCVSAKDYLKSKGIEYIEKNVSTDMEARKELMGMGYMGVPIILVDDKVIEGFNKAKLDELIKE' A
#
# COMPACT_ATOMS: atom_id res chain seq x y z
N MET A 1 17.27 -3.85 -5.70
CA MET A 1 16.00 -3.30 -6.25
C MET A 1 14.90 -3.76 -5.32
N SER A 2 14.52 -2.92 -4.37
CA SER A 2 13.51 -3.28 -3.37
C SER A 2 12.14 -3.28 -4.03
N LYS A 3 11.42 -4.40 -3.96
CA LYS A 3 10.12 -4.51 -4.63
C LYS A 3 9.05 -3.96 -3.70
N ILE A 4 8.55 -2.77 -4.00
CA ILE A 4 7.49 -2.12 -3.23
C ILE A 4 6.15 -2.50 -3.86
N VAL A 5 5.21 -3.02 -3.08
CA VAL A 5 3.85 -3.34 -3.49
C VAL A 5 2.87 -2.63 -2.58
N VAL A 6 1.96 -1.82 -3.13
CA VAL A 6 1.05 -0.98 -2.35
C VAL A 6 -0.38 -1.45 -2.58
N TYR A 7 -0.96 -2.01 -1.54
CA TYR A 7 -2.35 -2.45 -1.48
C TYR A 7 -3.24 -1.29 -1.04
N SER A 8 -4.11 -0.84 -1.93
CA SER A 8 -5.00 0.30 -1.72
C SER A 8 -6.44 -0.06 -2.06
N SER A 9 -7.45 0.62 -1.50
CA SER A 9 -8.85 0.39 -1.87
C SER A 9 -9.52 1.64 -2.41
N ASN A 10 -10.26 1.51 -3.51
CA ASN A 10 -11.11 2.59 -4.05
C ASN A 10 -12.29 2.96 -3.14
N THR A 11 -12.61 2.12 -2.15
CA THR A 11 -13.68 2.37 -1.18
C THR A 11 -13.26 3.30 -0.04
N CYS A 12 -11.95 3.64 0.09
CA CYS A 12 -11.46 4.59 1.09
C CYS A 12 -10.69 5.75 0.43
N PRO A 13 -11.10 7.01 0.61
CA PRO A 13 -10.40 8.16 0.02
C PRO A 13 -8.95 8.30 0.51
N HIS A 14 -8.65 7.87 1.74
CA HIS A 14 -7.29 7.88 2.31
C HIS A 14 -6.31 6.96 1.56
N CYS A 15 -6.79 5.86 0.96
CA CYS A 15 -5.96 4.95 0.18
C CYS A 15 -5.51 5.55 -1.14
N VAL A 16 -6.38 6.33 -1.78
CA VAL A 16 -6.08 7.02 -3.04
C VAL A 16 -4.97 8.04 -2.82
N SER A 17 -5.04 8.82 -1.72
CA SER A 17 -3.97 9.76 -1.36
C SER A 17 -2.62 9.08 -1.11
N ALA A 18 -2.62 7.88 -0.53
CA ALA A 18 -1.39 7.10 -0.33
C ALA A 18 -0.73 6.72 -1.65
N LYS A 19 -1.54 6.19 -2.57
CA LYS A 19 -1.11 5.80 -3.91
C LYS A 19 -0.57 7.01 -4.68
N ASP A 20 -1.27 8.13 -4.65
CA ASP A 20 -0.86 9.35 -5.35
C ASP A 20 0.46 9.90 -4.78
N TYR A 21 0.65 9.81 -3.46
CA TYR A 21 1.88 10.24 -2.80
C TYR A 21 3.12 9.43 -3.25
N LEU A 22 3.00 8.10 -3.31
CA LEU A 22 4.06 7.23 -3.83
C LEU A 22 4.36 7.52 -5.31
N LYS A 23 3.30 7.73 -6.12
CA LYS A 23 3.43 8.07 -7.54
C LYS A 23 4.17 9.38 -7.73
N SER A 24 3.80 10.38 -6.92
CA SER A 24 4.39 11.71 -6.95
C SER A 24 5.86 11.72 -6.51
N LYS A 25 6.30 10.76 -5.70
CA LYS A 25 7.72 10.59 -5.34
C LYS A 25 8.55 9.93 -6.45
N GLY A 26 7.94 9.40 -7.50
CA GLY A 26 8.65 8.84 -8.66
C GLY A 26 9.39 7.53 -8.37
N ILE A 27 8.92 6.78 -7.39
CA ILE A 27 9.53 5.49 -6.99
C ILE A 27 8.87 4.37 -7.78
N GLU A 28 9.64 3.36 -8.17
CA GLU A 28 9.08 2.14 -8.72
C GLU A 28 8.39 1.33 -7.62
N TYR A 29 7.06 1.28 -7.67
CA TYR A 29 6.25 0.42 -6.84
C TYR A 29 5.10 -0.18 -7.66
N ILE A 30 4.67 -1.37 -7.26
CA ILE A 30 3.55 -2.10 -7.82
C ILE A 30 2.32 -1.74 -7.02
N GLU A 31 1.39 -1.01 -7.61
CA GLU A 31 0.09 -0.83 -6.97
C GLU A 31 -0.82 -2.05 -7.18
N LYS A 32 -1.45 -2.51 -6.09
CA LYS A 32 -2.54 -3.49 -6.13
C LYS A 32 -3.78 -2.86 -5.49
N ASN A 33 -4.87 -2.80 -6.25
CA ASN A 33 -6.09 -2.20 -5.75
C ASN A 33 -7.04 -3.28 -5.27
N VAL A 34 -7.27 -3.39 -3.97
CA VAL A 34 -8.09 -4.43 -3.32
C VAL A 34 -9.58 -4.31 -3.69
N SER A 35 -9.98 -3.20 -4.30
CA SER A 35 -11.34 -3.00 -4.81
C SER A 35 -11.54 -3.62 -6.19
N THR A 36 -10.48 -3.67 -7.02
CA THR A 36 -10.51 -4.26 -8.37
C THR A 36 -9.81 -5.62 -8.45
N ASP A 37 -8.90 -5.88 -7.51
CA ASP A 37 -8.03 -7.06 -7.46
C ASP A 37 -8.49 -7.98 -6.33
N MET A 38 -9.01 -9.14 -6.74
CA MET A 38 -9.67 -10.08 -5.84
C MET A 38 -8.69 -10.77 -4.89
N GLU A 39 -7.42 -10.94 -5.30
CA GLU A 39 -6.35 -11.47 -4.45
C GLU A 39 -5.99 -10.50 -3.33
N ALA A 40 -5.79 -9.23 -3.68
CA ALA A 40 -5.53 -8.17 -2.72
C ALA A 40 -6.66 -8.01 -1.69
N ARG A 41 -7.91 -8.17 -2.14
CA ARG A 41 -9.08 -8.22 -1.25
C ARG A 41 -9.04 -9.42 -0.32
N LYS A 42 -8.70 -10.60 -0.84
CA LYS A 42 -8.67 -11.86 -0.09
C LYS A 42 -7.54 -11.88 0.95
N GLU A 43 -6.39 -11.30 0.62
CA GLU A 43 -5.27 -11.07 1.55
C GLU A 43 -5.68 -10.14 2.69
N LEU A 44 -6.25 -8.96 2.39
CA LEU A 44 -6.76 -8.02 3.41
C LEU A 44 -7.78 -8.69 4.34
N MET A 45 -8.71 -9.42 3.74
CA MET A 45 -9.79 -10.09 4.46
C MET A 45 -9.27 -11.29 5.26
N GLY A 46 -8.26 -11.99 4.75
CA GLY A 46 -7.59 -13.11 5.42
C GLY A 46 -6.65 -12.67 6.55
N MET A 47 -6.07 -11.48 6.44
CA MET A 47 -5.24 -10.89 7.47
C MET A 47 -6.05 -10.18 8.56
N GLY A 48 -7.35 -9.94 8.35
CA GLY A 48 -8.22 -9.32 9.36
C GLY A 48 -7.92 -7.84 9.59
N TYR A 49 -7.19 -7.20 8.67
CA TYR A 49 -6.82 -5.81 8.78
C TYR A 49 -8.04 -4.92 8.52
N MET A 50 -8.53 -4.27 9.57
CA MET A 50 -9.60 -3.26 9.50
C MET A 50 -9.13 -1.91 8.96
N GLY A 51 -7.82 -1.76 8.69
CA GLY A 51 -7.20 -0.51 8.25
C GLY A 51 -6.44 -0.68 6.93
N VAL A 52 -6.99 -0.09 5.87
CA VAL A 52 -6.28 0.15 4.60
C VAL A 52 -5.60 1.52 4.65
N PRO A 53 -4.53 1.77 3.88
CA PRO A 53 -3.77 0.94 2.93
C PRO A 53 -2.75 -0.01 3.59
N ILE A 54 -2.25 -0.96 2.81
CA ILE A 54 -1.18 -1.87 3.18
C ILE A 54 -0.02 -1.68 2.21
N ILE A 55 1.21 -1.66 2.70
CA ILE A 55 2.40 -1.56 1.87
C ILE A 55 3.30 -2.75 2.17
N LEU A 56 3.62 -3.53 1.15
CA LEU A 56 4.67 -4.53 1.16
C LEU A 56 5.94 -3.89 0.61
N VAL A 57 7.04 -3.97 1.34
CA VAL A 57 8.36 -3.57 0.86
C VAL A 57 9.33 -4.71 1.10
N ASP A 58 9.69 -5.40 0.02
CA ASP A 58 10.59 -6.55 0.02
C ASP A 58 10.12 -7.70 0.93
N ASP A 59 10.41 -7.64 2.23
CA ASP A 59 10.02 -8.62 3.26
C ASP A 59 9.15 -7.99 4.38
N LYS A 60 8.96 -6.66 4.35
CA LYS A 60 8.20 -5.93 5.36
C LYS A 60 6.77 -5.70 4.89
N VAL A 61 5.81 -6.23 5.64
CA VAL A 61 4.40 -5.85 5.53
C VAL A 61 4.13 -4.68 6.47
N ILE A 62 3.54 -3.62 5.95
CA ILE A 62 3.09 -2.46 6.71
C ILE A 62 1.58 -2.37 6.57
N GLU A 63 0.92 -2.42 7.70
CA GLU A 63 -0.52 -2.20 7.79
C GLU A 63 -0.84 -0.75 8.13
N GLY A 64 -1.91 -0.23 7.51
CA GLY A 64 -2.43 1.11 7.74
C GLY A 64 -1.73 2.21 6.92
N PHE A 65 -2.40 3.38 6.85
CA PHE A 65 -1.88 4.54 6.13
C PHE A 65 -0.76 5.20 6.93
N ASN A 66 0.36 4.52 7.07
CA ASN A 66 1.50 5.04 7.79
C ASN A 66 2.34 5.88 6.84
N LYS A 67 1.89 7.11 6.60
CA LYS A 67 2.66 8.15 5.88
C LYS A 67 4.09 8.29 6.43
N ALA A 68 4.27 8.10 7.75
CA ALA A 68 5.57 8.11 8.40
C ALA A 68 6.47 6.94 7.93
N LYS A 69 6.00 5.69 8.00
CA LYS A 69 6.80 4.53 7.53
C LYS A 69 7.05 4.60 6.02
N LEU A 70 6.09 5.13 5.28
CA LEU A 70 6.23 5.31 3.85
C LEU A 70 7.31 6.35 3.53
N ASP A 71 7.31 7.53 4.17
CA ASP A 71 8.39 8.52 3.98
C ASP A 71 9.74 7.94 4.42
N GLU A 72 9.78 7.13 5.49
CA GLU A 72 11.00 6.49 5.99
C GLU A 72 11.60 5.49 4.98
N LEU A 73 10.76 4.63 4.37
CA LEU A 73 11.20 3.66 3.36
C LEU A 73 11.58 4.29 2.01
N ILE A 74 11.07 5.50 1.74
CA ILE A 74 11.28 6.24 0.50
C ILE A 74 12.54 7.12 0.57
N LYS A 75 12.99 7.48 1.78
CA LYS A 75 13.98 8.52 2.01
C LYS A 75 15.40 7.99 2.25
N GLU A 76 15.63 6.71 1.99
CA GLU A 76 16.95 6.07 2.04
C GLU A 76 17.45 5.67 0.66
#